data_AF-A0A7K0D6N8-F1
#
_entry.id   AF-A0A7K0D6N8-F1
#
_cell.length_a   1.000
_cell.length_b   1.000
_cell.length_c   1.000
_cell.angle_alpha   90.00
_cell.angle_beta   90.00
_cell.angle_gamma   90.00
#
_symmetry.space_group_name_H-M   'P 1'
#
loop_
_entity.id
_entity.type
_entity.pdbx_description
1 polymer ?
#
loop_
_entity_poly.entity_id
_entity_poly.type
_entity_poly.pdbx_seq_one_letter_code
_entity_poly.pdbx_strand_id
1 'polypeptide(L)'
;MHPPPEPAIPDNVVKYGSADGWLDKFEAAMNASEAGYVALFFDVHGYDFASDLFDLYIGNNGPDFRYVLTDDQVWEILATNDVGKKIDDGLKYIQDVARKDPQTGTTREITTDWMLTFPTDNPDVVDALAHFSIAIGSDTTVTKDGNELLCEIDYVVYIYDYYNFDQSRHFELDDPIYSFKTNVDADMRQLEAAGWARSFRVSGDTSNVPMFWIGSL
;
A
#
# COMPACT_ATOMS: atom_id res chain seq x y z
N MET A 1 2.91 16.47 12.35
CA MET A 1 2.38 15.50 11.37
C MET A 1 2.73 14.05 11.73
N HIS A 2 1.73 13.21 11.96
CA HIS A 2 1.88 11.78 12.18
C HIS A 2 0.82 10.99 11.39
N PRO A 3 1.09 9.73 11.02
CA PRO A 3 0.07 8.86 10.44
C PRO A 3 -0.97 8.47 11.50
N PRO A 4 -2.19 8.10 11.08
CA PRO A 4 -3.11 7.41 11.98
C PRO A 4 -2.54 6.04 12.39
N PRO A 5 -3.04 5.41 13.48
CA PRO A 5 -2.62 4.06 13.86
C PRO A 5 -2.76 3.07 12.70
N GLU A 6 -1.78 2.18 12.53
CA GLU A 6 -1.80 1.19 11.46
C GLU A 6 -3.05 0.30 11.55
N PRO A 7 -3.63 -0.11 10.40
CA PRO A 7 -4.69 -1.11 10.37
C PRO A 7 -4.23 -2.41 11.04
N ALA A 8 -5.17 -3.11 11.68
CA ALA A 8 -4.89 -4.45 12.18
C ALA A 8 -4.57 -5.40 11.02
N ILE A 9 -3.66 -6.36 11.26
CA ILE A 9 -3.42 -7.44 10.31
C ILE A 9 -4.75 -8.20 10.12
N PRO A 10 -5.16 -8.48 8.87
CA PRO A 10 -6.38 -9.23 8.62
C PRO A 10 -6.38 -10.62 9.30
N ASP A 11 -7.55 -11.09 9.74
CA ASP A 11 -7.65 -12.39 10.42
C ASP A 11 -7.54 -13.59 9.44
N ASN A 12 -7.72 -13.35 8.14
CA ASN A 12 -7.73 -14.35 7.06
C ASN A 12 -6.33 -14.66 6.48
N VAL A 13 -5.27 -14.04 7.00
CA VAL A 13 -3.90 -14.24 6.52
C VAL A 13 -3.44 -15.66 6.83
N VAL A 14 -2.71 -16.27 5.89
CA VAL A 14 -2.07 -17.58 6.11
C VAL A 14 -1.11 -17.48 7.28
N LYS A 15 -1.16 -18.47 8.17
CA LYS A 15 -0.22 -18.55 9.29
C LYS A 15 1.07 -19.18 8.78
N TYR A 16 2.16 -18.42 8.85
CA TYR A 16 3.49 -18.91 8.51
C TYR A 16 3.79 -20.27 9.16
N GLY A 17 4.19 -21.25 8.34
CA GLY A 17 4.56 -22.58 8.83
C GLY A 17 3.39 -23.42 9.37
N SER A 18 2.13 -23.06 9.11
CA SER A 18 0.97 -23.83 9.60
C SER A 18 0.76 -25.17 8.89
N ALA A 19 1.40 -25.39 7.75
CA ALA A 19 1.36 -26.65 7.00
C ALA A 19 2.74 -27.33 7.09
N ASP A 20 2.92 -28.14 8.13
CA ASP A 20 4.20 -28.77 8.48
C ASP A 20 4.32 -30.22 8.00
N GLY A 21 3.27 -30.76 7.36
CA GLY A 21 3.22 -32.10 6.81
C GLY A 21 4.16 -32.32 5.62
N TRP A 22 4.55 -33.58 5.40
CA TRP A 22 5.45 -33.94 4.31
C TRP A 22 4.80 -33.77 2.92
N LEU A 23 3.50 -34.01 2.79
CA LEU A 23 2.74 -33.77 1.55
C LEU A 23 2.61 -32.27 1.28
N ASP A 24 2.32 -31.48 2.31
CA ASP A 24 2.16 -30.02 2.18
C ASP A 24 3.46 -29.37 1.69
N LYS A 25 4.61 -29.81 2.22
CA LYS A 25 5.92 -29.35 1.75
C LYS A 25 6.26 -29.80 0.33
N PHE A 26 5.76 -30.95 -0.10
CA PHE A 26 5.95 -31.41 -1.47
C PHE A 26 5.11 -30.59 -2.46
N GLU A 27 3.86 -30.30 -2.11
CA GLU A 27 2.98 -29.43 -2.91
C GLU A 27 3.56 -28.01 -3.01
N ALA A 28 4.02 -27.44 -1.89
CA ALA A 28 4.73 -26.17 -1.90
C ALA A 28 5.99 -26.18 -2.80
N ALA A 29 6.72 -27.30 -2.89
CA ALA A 29 7.89 -27.43 -3.78
C ALA A 29 7.53 -27.35 -5.26
N MET A 30 6.36 -27.86 -5.64
CA MET A 30 5.87 -27.74 -7.01
C MET A 30 5.53 -26.28 -7.33
N ASN A 31 4.89 -25.57 -6.41
CA ASN A 31 4.47 -24.18 -6.58
C ASN A 31 5.63 -23.18 -6.57
N ALA A 32 6.75 -23.53 -5.95
CA ALA A 32 7.98 -22.73 -6.05
C ALA A 32 8.45 -22.55 -7.51
N SER A 33 8.09 -23.45 -8.42
CA SER A 33 8.36 -23.26 -9.85
C SER A 33 7.49 -22.16 -10.47
N GLU A 34 6.25 -21.98 -10.00
CA GLU A 34 5.35 -20.90 -10.43
C GLU A 34 5.82 -19.53 -9.91
N ALA A 35 6.35 -19.48 -8.68
CA ALA A 35 7.06 -18.30 -8.18
C ALA A 35 8.18 -17.87 -9.14
N GLY A 36 8.96 -18.83 -9.65
CA GLY A 36 10.00 -18.53 -10.64
C GLY A 36 9.47 -17.93 -11.95
N TYR A 37 8.26 -18.32 -12.39
CA TYR A 37 7.62 -17.73 -13.56
C TYR A 37 7.15 -16.29 -13.31
N VAL A 38 6.62 -16.00 -12.12
CA VAL A 38 6.20 -14.64 -11.73
C VAL A 38 7.40 -13.70 -11.68
N ALA A 39 8.50 -14.12 -11.04
CA ALA A 39 9.74 -13.34 -11.01
C ALA A 39 10.27 -13.04 -12.42
N LEU A 40 10.29 -14.04 -13.31
CA LEU A 40 10.69 -13.85 -14.71
C LEU A 40 9.75 -12.91 -15.46
N PHE A 41 8.44 -12.97 -15.18
CA PHE A 41 7.47 -12.07 -15.81
C PHE A 41 7.75 -10.61 -15.45
N PHE A 42 8.02 -10.31 -14.18
CA PHE A 42 8.37 -8.95 -13.73
C PHE A 42 9.66 -8.46 -14.36
N ASP A 43 10.72 -9.27 -14.36
CA ASP A 43 12.01 -8.93 -14.97
C ASP A 43 11.88 -8.61 -16.47
N VAL A 44 11.13 -9.43 -17.22
CA VAL A 44 10.93 -9.22 -18.67
C VAL A 44 10.14 -7.95 -18.99
N HIS A 45 9.25 -7.52 -18.09
CA HIS A 45 8.44 -6.31 -18.28
C HIS A 45 9.07 -5.05 -17.64
N GLY A 46 10.19 -5.20 -16.91
CA GLY A 46 10.84 -4.12 -16.18
C GLY A 46 9.98 -3.61 -15.02
N TYR A 47 9.26 -4.52 -14.35
CA TYR A 47 8.45 -4.21 -13.16
C TYR A 47 9.32 -4.35 -11.91
N ASP A 48 10.24 -3.40 -11.76
CA ASP A 48 11.27 -3.44 -10.73
C ASP A 48 10.66 -3.39 -9.33
N PHE A 49 9.59 -2.60 -9.14
CA PHE A 49 8.94 -2.48 -7.84
C PHE A 49 8.19 -3.77 -7.45
N ALA A 50 7.45 -4.36 -8.39
CA ALA A 50 6.78 -5.63 -8.18
C ALA A 50 7.78 -6.76 -7.93
N SER A 51 8.89 -6.77 -8.67
CA SER A 51 9.97 -7.74 -8.48
C SER A 51 10.60 -7.64 -7.09
N ASP A 52 10.92 -6.43 -6.63
CA ASP A 52 11.55 -6.21 -5.31
C ASP A 52 10.68 -6.74 -4.16
N LEU A 53 9.37 -6.43 -4.17
CA LEU A 53 8.45 -6.90 -3.13
C LEU A 53 8.24 -8.41 -3.19
N PHE A 54 8.16 -8.98 -4.40
CA PHE A 54 7.99 -10.40 -4.59
C PHE A 54 9.22 -11.22 -4.16
N ASP A 55 10.42 -10.74 -4.49
CA ASP A 55 11.68 -11.33 -4.04
C ASP A 55 11.80 -11.30 -2.51
N LEU A 56 11.37 -10.20 -1.88
CA LEU A 56 11.30 -10.12 -0.43
C LEU A 56 10.32 -11.14 0.15
N TYR A 57 9.13 -11.31 -0.43
CA TYR A 57 8.15 -12.29 0.02
C TYR A 57 8.74 -13.71 0.04
N ILE A 58 9.39 -14.12 -1.05
CA ILE A 58 10.03 -15.43 -1.19
C ILE A 58 11.32 -15.53 -0.33
N GLY A 59 12.00 -14.41 -0.09
CA GLY A 59 13.21 -14.33 0.72
C GLY A 59 13.01 -14.69 2.20
N ASN A 60 11.76 -14.76 2.68
CA ASN A 60 11.40 -15.15 4.05
C ASN A 60 12.08 -14.28 5.13
N ASN A 61 11.82 -12.97 5.09
CA ASN A 61 12.54 -11.92 5.84
C ASN A 61 12.35 -11.91 7.38
N GLY A 62 11.85 -12.99 7.98
CA GLY A 62 11.62 -13.09 9.42
C GLY A 62 10.32 -12.43 9.92
N PRO A 63 9.99 -12.60 11.22
CA PRO A 63 8.73 -12.10 11.79
C PRO A 63 8.65 -10.59 11.79
N ASP A 64 7.45 -10.07 11.49
CA ASP A 64 7.10 -8.65 11.53
C ASP A 64 8.03 -7.76 10.70
N PHE A 65 8.62 -8.32 9.64
CA PHE A 65 9.45 -7.55 8.72
C PHE A 65 8.69 -6.36 8.15
N ARG A 66 9.41 -5.26 7.97
CA ARG A 66 8.89 -4.04 7.37
C ARG A 66 9.79 -3.65 6.21
N TYR A 67 9.20 -3.65 5.02
CA TYR A 67 9.80 -3.01 3.86
C TYR A 67 9.51 -1.51 3.93
N VAL A 68 10.57 -0.72 3.79
CA VAL A 68 10.48 0.74 3.70
C VAL A 68 10.65 1.11 2.24
N LEU A 69 9.61 1.70 1.66
CA LEU A 69 9.63 2.16 0.28
C LEU A 69 10.77 3.17 0.08
N THR A 70 11.42 3.09 -1.07
CA THR A 70 12.37 4.12 -1.49
C THR A 70 11.63 5.39 -1.90
N ASP A 71 12.33 6.53 -1.91
CA ASP A 71 11.74 7.80 -2.36
C ASP A 71 11.18 7.66 -3.79
N ASP A 72 11.89 6.97 -4.69
CA ASP A 72 11.45 6.75 -6.07
C ASP A 72 10.14 5.94 -6.14
N GLN A 73 10.01 4.88 -5.33
CA GLN A 73 8.77 4.08 -5.24
C GLN A 73 7.61 4.89 -4.66
N VAL A 74 7.86 5.73 -3.64
CA VAL A 74 6.86 6.64 -3.08
C VAL A 74 6.35 7.59 -4.17
N TRP A 75 7.25 8.20 -4.94
CA TRP A 75 6.85 9.10 -6.03
C TRP A 75 6.12 8.39 -7.16
N GLU A 76 6.50 7.16 -7.49
CA GLU A 76 5.81 6.34 -8.47
C GLU A 76 4.37 6.01 -8.04
N ILE A 77 4.16 5.67 -6.76
CA ILE A 77 2.83 5.47 -6.17
C ILE A 77 2.00 6.74 -6.24
N LEU A 78 2.58 7.88 -5.86
CA LEU A 78 1.90 9.19 -5.86
C LEU A 78 1.52 9.66 -7.26
N ALA A 79 2.23 9.21 -8.29
CA ALA A 79 1.93 9.53 -9.69
C ALA A 79 0.68 8.81 -10.22
N THR A 80 0.14 7.83 -9.49
CA THR A 80 -1.08 7.11 -9.91
C THR A 80 -2.34 7.96 -9.73
N ASN A 81 -3.29 7.81 -10.67
CA ASN A 81 -4.51 8.60 -10.69
C ASN A 81 -5.40 8.37 -9.47
N ASP A 82 -5.46 7.14 -8.93
CA ASP A 82 -6.29 6.86 -7.76
C ASP A 82 -5.71 7.52 -6.50
N VAL A 83 -4.39 7.43 -6.29
CA VAL A 83 -3.71 8.11 -5.17
C VAL A 83 -3.88 9.62 -5.25
N GLY A 84 -3.74 10.22 -6.44
CA GLY A 84 -4.00 11.66 -6.63
C GLY A 84 -5.41 12.08 -6.19
N LYS A 85 -6.45 11.30 -6.55
CA LYS A 85 -7.83 11.57 -6.11
C LYS A 85 -7.99 11.44 -4.59
N LYS A 86 -7.33 10.46 -3.98
CA LYS A 86 -7.38 10.24 -2.53
C LYS A 86 -6.66 11.34 -1.76
N ILE A 87 -5.58 11.87 -2.31
CA ILE A 87 -4.92 13.07 -1.79
C ILE A 87 -5.89 14.26 -1.83
N ASP A 88 -6.55 14.50 -2.96
CA ASP A 88 -7.55 15.57 -3.08
C ASP A 88 -8.69 15.41 -2.08
N ASP A 89 -9.20 14.20 -1.87
CA ASP A 89 -10.27 13.91 -0.93
C ASP A 89 -9.83 14.13 0.53
N GLY A 90 -8.61 13.72 0.88
CA GLY A 90 -8.05 13.97 2.21
C GLY A 90 -7.79 15.46 2.48
N LEU A 91 -7.30 16.21 1.48
CA LEU A 91 -7.15 17.66 1.58
C LEU A 91 -8.50 18.36 1.75
N LYS A 92 -9.54 17.94 1.02
CA LYS A 92 -10.92 18.46 1.22
C LYS A 92 -11.43 18.16 2.62
N TYR A 93 -11.17 16.97 3.16
CA TYR A 93 -11.51 16.63 4.54
C TYR A 93 -10.82 17.58 5.52
N ILE A 94 -9.51 17.81 5.39
CA ILE A 94 -8.74 18.73 6.24
C ILE A 94 -9.31 20.15 6.16
N GLN A 95 -9.61 20.62 4.94
CA GLN A 95 -10.25 21.93 4.71
C GLN A 95 -11.62 22.02 5.37
N ASP A 96 -12.45 20.97 5.30
CA ASP A 96 -13.77 20.93 5.93
C ASP A 96 -13.68 20.97 7.47
N VAL A 97 -12.68 20.29 8.05
CA VAL A 97 -12.40 20.35 9.48
C VAL A 97 -11.92 21.74 9.88
N ALA A 98 -11.01 22.35 9.12
CA ALA A 98 -10.54 23.71 9.31
C ALA A 98 -11.68 24.74 9.17
N ARG A 99 -12.59 24.58 8.20
CA ARG A 99 -13.73 25.49 7.99
C ARG A 99 -14.72 25.45 9.16
N LYS A 100 -14.97 24.26 9.72
CA LYS A 100 -15.90 24.07 10.86
C LYS A 100 -15.35 24.64 12.16
N ASP A 101 -14.02 24.60 12.33
CA ASP A 101 -13.33 25.16 13.50
C ASP A 101 -12.02 25.84 13.08
N PRO A 102 -12.06 27.10 12.63
CA PRO A 102 -10.90 27.76 12.01
C PRO A 102 -9.69 27.96 12.92
N GLN A 103 -9.88 28.11 14.24
CA GLN A 103 -8.79 28.41 15.19
C GLN A 103 -7.75 29.40 14.65
N THR A 104 -8.21 30.53 14.11
CA THR A 104 -7.37 31.45 13.31
C THR A 104 -6.09 31.86 14.03
N GLY A 105 -4.96 31.84 13.32
CA GLY A 105 -3.63 32.19 13.85
C GLY A 105 -2.96 31.09 14.66
N THR A 106 -3.55 29.89 14.71
CA THR A 106 -2.97 28.70 15.35
C THR A 106 -2.72 27.62 14.30
N THR A 107 -1.53 27.03 14.31
CA THR A 107 -1.23 25.82 13.55
C THR A 107 -1.65 24.60 14.35
N ARG A 108 -2.40 23.68 13.75
CA ARG A 108 -2.80 22.43 14.39
C ARG A 108 -2.65 21.24 13.46
N GLU A 109 -2.36 20.09 14.05
CA GLU A 109 -2.30 18.83 13.32
C GLU A 109 -3.71 18.32 13.01
N ILE A 110 -3.95 17.95 11.76
CA ILE A 110 -5.15 17.26 11.29
C ILE A 110 -4.68 16.06 10.47
N THR A 111 -5.20 14.87 10.79
CA THR A 111 -4.83 13.63 10.10
C THR A 111 -6.09 12.92 9.62
N THR A 112 -6.08 12.42 8.39
CA THR A 112 -7.16 11.59 7.86
C THR A 112 -7.10 10.18 8.41
N ASP A 113 -8.21 9.44 8.35
CA ASP A 113 -8.15 7.98 8.45
C ASP A 113 -7.40 7.37 7.23
N TRP A 114 -7.03 6.09 7.33
CA TRP A 114 -6.52 5.33 6.19
C TRP A 114 -7.58 5.20 5.11
N MET A 115 -7.22 5.60 3.89
CA MET A 115 -8.06 5.56 2.71
C MET A 115 -7.53 4.49 1.75
N LEU A 116 -8.34 3.47 1.52
CA LEU A 116 -8.01 2.37 0.60
C LEU A 116 -7.94 2.88 -0.85
N THR A 117 -6.92 2.42 -1.57
CA THR A 117 -6.58 2.80 -2.94
C THR A 117 -6.45 1.57 -3.83
N PHE A 118 -6.84 1.72 -5.09
CA PHE A 118 -6.82 0.69 -6.12
C PHE A 118 -6.32 1.30 -7.44
N PRO A 119 -5.03 1.62 -7.56
CA PRO A 119 -4.51 2.13 -8.82
C PRO A 119 -4.70 1.10 -9.93
N THR A 120 -4.87 1.56 -11.16
CA THR A 120 -5.06 0.70 -12.34
C THR A 120 -4.25 1.17 -13.55
N ASP A 121 -3.50 2.25 -13.40
CA ASP A 121 -2.88 3.03 -14.47
C ASP A 121 -1.35 2.93 -14.51
N ASN A 122 -0.73 2.34 -13.48
CA ASN A 122 0.66 1.92 -13.49
C ASN A 122 0.75 0.40 -13.22
N PRO A 123 1.04 -0.43 -14.24
CA PRO A 123 1.14 -1.88 -14.10
C PRO A 123 2.13 -2.36 -13.04
N ASP A 124 3.27 -1.67 -12.86
CA ASP A 124 4.26 -2.06 -11.86
C ASP A 124 3.68 -1.88 -10.44
N VAL A 125 3.12 -0.71 -10.14
CA VAL A 125 2.42 -0.47 -8.86
C VAL A 125 1.22 -1.41 -8.66
N VAL A 126 0.47 -1.72 -9.73
CA VAL A 126 -0.66 -2.65 -9.69
C VAL A 126 -0.23 -4.06 -9.31
N ASP A 127 0.84 -4.56 -9.90
CA ASP A 127 1.31 -5.91 -9.61
C ASP A 127 2.18 -5.95 -8.32
N ALA A 128 2.75 -4.82 -7.91
CA ALA A 128 3.53 -4.67 -6.68
C ALA A 128 2.68 -4.59 -5.42
N LEU A 129 1.55 -3.85 -5.44
CA LEU A 129 0.75 -3.65 -4.23
C LEU A 129 -0.71 -4.09 -4.42
N ALA A 130 -1.23 -4.13 -5.65
CA ALA A 130 -2.63 -4.35 -6.01
C ALA A 130 -3.62 -3.33 -5.39
N HIS A 131 -3.71 -3.32 -4.06
CA HIS A 131 -4.44 -2.36 -3.26
C HIS A 131 -3.64 -2.04 -1.99
N PHE A 132 -3.70 -0.79 -1.54
CA PHE A 132 -3.00 -0.35 -0.34
C PHE A 132 -3.76 0.81 0.29
N SER A 133 -3.32 1.28 1.45
CA SER A 133 -3.94 2.42 2.11
C SER A 133 -3.00 3.62 2.11
N ILE A 134 -3.58 4.81 1.93
CA ILE A 134 -2.88 6.06 2.18
C ILE A 134 -3.56 6.87 3.27
N ALA A 135 -2.80 7.71 3.98
CA ALA A 135 -3.34 8.71 4.89
C ALA A 135 -2.61 10.03 4.71
N ILE A 136 -3.28 11.14 5.03
CA ILE A 136 -2.67 12.47 5.00
C ILE A 136 -2.58 12.97 6.43
N GLY A 137 -1.37 13.23 6.91
CA GLY A 137 -1.15 14.01 8.12
C GLY A 137 -0.68 15.40 7.75
N SER A 138 -1.28 16.43 8.34
CA SER A 138 -0.98 17.81 8.00
C SER A 138 -0.82 18.71 9.21
N ASP A 139 0.05 19.70 9.10
CA ASP A 139 0.05 20.87 9.97
C ASP A 139 -0.73 21.98 9.23
N THR A 140 -1.89 22.35 9.79
CA THR A 140 -2.85 23.27 9.16
C THR A 140 -2.91 24.60 9.89
N THR A 141 -2.73 25.70 9.17
CA THR A 141 -2.85 27.06 9.69
C THR A 141 -3.94 27.82 8.95
N VAL A 142 -4.91 28.35 9.68
CA VAL A 142 -5.92 29.25 9.10
C VAL A 142 -5.60 30.69 9.48
N THR A 143 -5.52 31.56 8.49
CA THR A 143 -5.34 33.01 8.67
C THR A 143 -6.57 33.76 8.16
N LYS A 144 -6.78 34.97 8.69
CA LYS A 144 -7.85 35.85 8.26
C LYS A 144 -7.25 36.93 7.36
N ASP A 145 -7.67 36.96 6.10
CA ASP A 145 -7.32 38.02 5.15
C ASP A 145 -8.57 38.84 4.83
N GLY A 146 -8.71 40.00 5.48
CA GLY A 146 -9.92 40.81 5.39
C GLY A 146 -11.15 40.08 5.91
N ASN A 147 -12.07 39.72 4.99
CA ASN A 147 -13.29 38.95 5.28
C ASN A 147 -13.19 37.47 4.89
N GLU A 148 -12.07 37.06 4.28
CA GLU A 148 -11.84 35.69 3.82
C GLU A 148 -10.98 34.92 4.83
N LEU A 149 -11.15 33.60 4.84
CA LEU A 149 -10.28 32.68 5.55
C LEU A 149 -9.36 32.03 4.53
N LEU A 150 -8.05 32.17 4.76
CA LEU A 150 -7.02 31.49 3.98
C LEU A 150 -6.51 30.32 4.82
N CYS A 151 -6.32 29.17 4.19
CA CYS A 151 -5.79 27.98 4.83
C CYS A 151 -4.50 27.56 4.15
N GLU A 152 -3.47 27.37 4.96
CA GLU A 152 -2.16 26.84 4.60
C GLU A 152 -2.05 25.44 5.20
N ILE A 153 -1.70 24.46 4.36
CA ILE A 153 -1.61 23.05 4.74
C ILE A 153 -0.24 22.54 4.29
N ASP A 154 0.67 22.36 5.23
CA ASP A 154 1.85 21.51 5.04
C ASP A 154 1.42 20.07 5.32
N TYR A 155 1.68 19.13 4.41
CA TYR A 155 1.19 17.77 4.56
C TYR A 155 2.18 16.70 4.11
N VAL A 156 2.04 15.52 4.73
CA VAL A 156 2.73 14.28 4.40
C VAL A 156 1.69 13.26 3.97
N VAL A 157 1.98 12.57 2.87
CA VAL A 157 1.22 11.40 2.45
C VAL A 157 1.93 10.17 2.99
N TYR A 158 1.23 9.39 3.81
CA TYR A 158 1.69 8.10 4.33
C TYR A 158 1.09 6.98 3.50
N ILE A 159 1.91 5.98 3.18
CA ILE A 159 1.53 4.77 2.45
C ILE A 159 1.72 3.58 3.39
N TYR A 160 0.72 2.71 3.45
CA TYR A 160 0.75 1.47 4.22
C TYR A 160 0.10 0.34 3.44
N ASP A 161 0.76 -0.81 3.46
CA ASP A 161 0.15 -2.08 3.07
C ASP A 161 0.61 -3.21 3.99
N TYR A 162 -0.21 -4.25 4.09
CA TYR A 162 0.21 -5.54 4.62
C TYR A 162 0.32 -6.52 3.46
N TYR A 163 1.50 -6.55 2.84
CA TYR A 163 1.77 -7.36 1.66
C TYR A 163 1.59 -8.84 1.97
N ASN A 164 0.55 -9.42 1.41
CA ASN A 164 0.18 -10.81 1.55
C ASN A 164 -0.55 -11.32 0.31
N PHE A 165 -0.56 -12.63 0.13
CA PHE A 165 -1.43 -13.29 -0.84
C PHE A 165 -2.62 -13.86 -0.08
N ASP A 166 -3.83 -13.37 -0.34
CA ASP A 166 -5.01 -13.70 0.47
C ASP A 166 -6.22 -14.19 -0.33
N GLN A 167 -6.17 -14.11 -1.66
CA GLN A 167 -7.25 -14.61 -2.50
C GLN A 167 -7.26 -16.14 -2.55
N SER A 168 -8.45 -16.70 -2.71
CA SER A 168 -8.65 -18.13 -2.98
C SER A 168 -8.64 -18.37 -4.48
N ARG A 169 -8.15 -19.55 -4.92
CA ARG A 169 -8.16 -19.94 -6.34
C ARG A 169 -9.53 -19.75 -6.97
N HIS A 170 -9.55 -19.12 -8.14
CA HIS A 170 -10.75 -18.98 -8.95
C HIS A 170 -10.45 -19.47 -10.38
N PHE A 171 -11.19 -20.46 -10.86
CA PHE A 171 -11.00 -21.01 -12.20
C PHE A 171 -12.14 -20.58 -13.10
N GLU A 172 -11.93 -19.47 -13.80
CA GLU A 172 -12.82 -19.00 -14.87
C GLU A 172 -12.13 -19.10 -16.23
N LEU A 173 -12.86 -19.60 -17.23
CA LEU A 173 -12.34 -19.82 -18.60
C LEU A 173 -12.51 -18.56 -19.48
N ASP A 174 -13.36 -17.63 -19.05
CA ASP A 174 -13.67 -16.37 -19.71
C ASP A 174 -12.75 -15.22 -19.29
N ASP A 175 -12.05 -15.33 -18.16
CA ASP A 175 -10.97 -14.43 -17.75
C ASP A 175 -9.69 -15.21 -17.36
N PRO A 176 -8.86 -15.57 -18.35
CA PRO A 176 -7.63 -16.33 -18.10
C PRO A 176 -6.58 -15.53 -17.30
N ILE A 177 -6.63 -14.20 -17.33
CA ILE A 177 -5.70 -13.36 -16.57
C ILE A 177 -6.08 -13.37 -15.10
N TYR A 178 -7.36 -13.16 -14.78
CA TYR A 178 -7.87 -13.25 -13.42
C TYR A 178 -7.67 -14.67 -12.83
N SER A 179 -7.94 -15.71 -13.63
CA SER A 179 -7.69 -17.10 -13.26
C SER A 179 -6.20 -17.35 -12.95
N PHE A 180 -5.28 -16.81 -13.76
CA PHE A 180 -3.85 -16.90 -13.46
C PHE A 180 -3.48 -16.20 -12.14
N LYS A 181 -3.96 -14.97 -11.91
CA LYS A 181 -3.69 -14.20 -10.69
C LYS A 181 -4.15 -14.95 -9.42
N THR A 182 -5.38 -15.46 -9.40
CA THR A 182 -5.90 -16.18 -8.23
C THR A 182 -5.23 -17.54 -7.99
N ASN A 183 -4.65 -18.16 -9.03
CA ASN A 183 -3.82 -19.35 -8.86
C ASN A 183 -2.50 -18.99 -8.18
N VAL A 184 -1.77 -17.99 -8.71
CA VAL A 184 -0.54 -17.48 -8.10
C VAL A 184 -0.76 -17.15 -6.62
N ASP A 185 -1.85 -16.47 -6.27
CA ASP A 185 -2.20 -16.18 -4.88
C ASP A 185 -2.24 -17.42 -3.99
N ALA A 186 -2.95 -18.47 -4.43
CA ALA A 186 -3.06 -19.69 -3.65
C ALA A 186 -1.75 -20.47 -3.57
N ASP A 187 -0.96 -20.43 -4.64
CA ASP A 187 0.36 -21.07 -4.71
C ASP A 187 1.35 -20.38 -3.76
N MET A 188 1.33 -19.05 -3.70
CA MET A 188 2.13 -18.26 -2.76
C MET A 188 1.70 -18.49 -1.31
N ARG A 189 0.39 -18.59 -1.06
CA ARG A 189 -0.16 -18.98 0.25
C ARG A 189 0.35 -20.33 0.73
N GLN A 190 0.50 -21.31 -0.17
CA GLN A 190 1.06 -22.61 0.20
C GLN A 190 2.55 -22.51 0.56
N LEU A 191 3.32 -21.66 -0.13
CA LEU A 191 4.71 -21.40 0.23
C LEU A 191 4.82 -20.78 1.63
N GLU A 192 3.96 -19.83 1.98
CA GLU A 192 3.93 -19.25 3.33
C GLU A 192 3.46 -20.24 4.39
N ALA A 193 2.43 -21.05 4.09
CA ALA A 193 1.99 -22.11 4.99
C ALA A 193 3.08 -23.16 5.23
N ALA A 194 3.91 -23.47 4.22
CA ALA A 194 5.06 -24.36 4.33
C ALA A 194 6.29 -23.71 5.01
N GLY A 195 6.23 -22.40 5.25
CA GLY A 195 7.27 -21.61 5.90
C GLY A 195 8.41 -21.16 4.98
N TRP A 196 8.18 -21.11 3.67
CA TRP A 196 9.19 -20.77 2.66
C TRP A 196 9.04 -19.36 2.10
N ALA A 197 7.87 -18.75 2.25
CA ALA A 197 7.63 -17.34 1.97
C ALA A 197 6.97 -16.68 3.18
N ARG A 198 6.90 -15.35 3.20
CA ARG A 198 6.36 -14.64 4.37
C ARG A 198 5.79 -13.28 4.02
N SER A 199 4.55 -13.06 4.44
CA SER A 199 3.89 -11.75 4.39
C SER A 199 4.59 -10.72 5.29
N PHE A 200 4.55 -9.45 4.94
CA PHE A 200 5.26 -8.37 5.65
C PHE A 200 4.53 -7.03 5.52
N ARG A 201 4.95 -6.04 6.32
CA ARG A 201 4.42 -4.68 6.22
C ARG A 201 5.20 -3.88 5.19
N VAL A 202 4.51 -3.12 4.37
CA VAL A 202 5.10 -2.12 3.48
C VAL A 202 4.71 -0.74 3.99
N SER A 203 5.68 0.17 4.06
CA SER A 203 5.40 1.55 4.42
C SER A 203 6.35 2.54 3.75
N GLY A 204 5.86 3.73 3.47
CA GLY A 204 6.66 4.86 2.98
C GLY A 204 5.88 6.15 3.14
N ASP A 205 6.56 7.28 2.99
CA ASP A 205 5.92 8.58 3.15
C ASP A 205 6.70 9.71 2.47
N THR A 206 6.09 10.88 2.39
CA THR A 206 6.70 12.10 1.85
C THR A 206 7.32 13.00 2.93
N SER A 207 7.63 12.52 4.13
CA SER A 207 8.12 13.37 5.23
C SER A 207 9.47 14.03 4.94
N ASN A 208 10.30 13.42 4.08
CA ASN A 208 11.56 14.00 3.60
C ASN A 208 11.34 15.18 2.65
N VAL A 209 10.20 15.23 1.95
CA VAL A 209 9.80 16.31 1.04
C VAL A 209 8.31 16.62 1.25
N PRO A 210 7.95 17.31 2.35
CA PRO A 210 6.57 17.64 2.64
C PRO A 210 5.94 18.44 1.51
N MET A 211 4.66 18.20 1.28
CA MET A 211 3.87 18.86 0.26
C MET A 211 3.14 20.06 0.86
N PHE A 212 2.73 20.99 0.01
CA PHE A 212 2.09 22.24 0.45
C PHE A 212 0.84 22.54 -0.38
N TRP A 213 -0.21 22.97 0.31
CA TRP A 213 -1.42 23.52 -0.29
C TRP A 213 -1.78 24.85 0.38
N ILE A 214 -2.24 25.81 -0.42
CA ILE A 214 -2.78 27.07 0.08
C ILE A 214 -4.02 27.45 -0.72
N GLY A 215 -5.05 27.93 -0.02
CA GLY A 215 -6.28 28.38 -0.67
C GLY A 215 -7.32 28.91 0.31
N SER A 216 -8.36 29.53 -0.23
CA SER A 216 -9.48 30.02 0.57
C SER A 216 -10.32 28.86 1.12
N LEU A 217 -10.85 29.02 2.33
CA LEU A 217 -11.84 28.11 2.94
C LEU A 217 -13.28 28.54 2.65
#